data_AF-A0A0C3J8M5-F1
#
_entry.id   AF-A0A0C3J8M5-F1
#
_cell.length_a   1.000
_cell.length_b   1.000
_cell.length_c   1.000
_cell.angle_alpha   90.00
_cell.angle_beta   90.00
_cell.angle_gamma   90.00
#
_symmetry.space_group_name_H-M   'P 1'
#
loop_
_entity.id
_entity.type
_entity.pdbx_description
1 polymer ?
#
loop_
_entity_poly.entity_id
_entity_poly.type
_entity_poly.pdbx_seq_one_letter_code
_entity_poly.pdbx_strand_id
1 'polypeptide(L)'
;MASILAFLYSTNENSGQQVVTFKRLRDDIEILVQNDVFPVNYTLSETNIYVNDFHFQILFDCHRHQHLHSQASYLFIRINHHGLPVHIWPKNDLHHILEALLMYFLILPFSVNFV
;
A
#
# COMPACT_ATOMS: atom_id res chain seq x y z
N MET A 1 -15.59 -10.25 8.23
CA MET A 1 -15.09 -9.31 7.20
C MET A 1 -15.32 -7.92 7.73
N ALA A 2 -14.38 -7.01 7.50
CA ALA A 2 -14.51 -5.61 7.87
C ALA A 2 -13.96 -4.74 6.73
N SER A 3 -14.45 -3.51 6.64
CA SER A 3 -14.04 -2.55 5.62
C SER A 3 -13.36 -1.37 6.29
N ILE A 4 -12.22 -0.97 5.76
CA ILE A 4 -11.41 0.16 6.25
C ILE A 4 -11.19 1.16 5.14
N LEU A 5 -10.85 2.37 5.55
CA LEU A 5 -10.46 3.43 4.64
C LEU A 5 -8.95 3.35 4.44
N ALA A 6 -8.51 3.06 3.23
CA ALA A 6 -7.12 3.02 2.81
C ALA A 6 -6.80 4.24 1.93
N PHE A 7 -5.55 4.39 1.53
CA PHE A 7 -5.12 5.45 0.62
C PHE A 7 -4.43 4.86 -0.60
N LEU A 8 -4.97 5.12 -1.78
CA LEU A 8 -4.38 4.77 -3.07
C LEU A 8 -3.56 5.95 -3.58
N TYR A 9 -2.28 5.70 -3.83
CA TYR A 9 -1.43 6.57 -4.61
C TYR A 9 -1.22 5.95 -5.99
N SER A 10 -1.65 6.65 -7.03
CA SER A 10 -1.41 6.28 -8.42
C SER A 10 -1.21 7.55 -9.24
N THR A 11 -0.19 7.55 -10.09
CA THR A 11 0.11 8.63 -11.03
C THR A 11 -0.74 8.58 -12.30
N ASN A 12 -1.27 7.40 -12.64
CA ASN A 12 -2.04 7.17 -13.88
C ASN A 12 -3.55 7.03 -13.64
N GLU A 13 -3.97 6.93 -12.38
CA GLU A 13 -5.36 6.79 -11.97
C GLU A 13 -5.70 7.80 -10.87
N ASN A 14 -6.96 7.82 -10.44
CA ASN A 14 -7.40 8.72 -9.36
C ASN A 14 -6.80 8.27 -8.02
N SER A 15 -5.78 8.99 -7.56
CA SER A 15 -5.29 8.90 -6.19
C SER A 15 -6.35 9.36 -5.19
N GLY A 16 -6.39 8.74 -4.02
CA GLY A 16 -7.30 9.15 -2.95
C GLY A 16 -7.68 8.04 -2.00
N GLN A 17 -8.72 8.31 -1.21
CA GLN A 17 -9.22 7.34 -0.25
C GLN A 17 -9.97 6.21 -0.95
N GLN A 18 -9.67 4.97 -0.57
CA GLN A 18 -10.34 3.78 -1.08
C GLN A 18 -10.92 2.98 0.07
N VAL A 19 -12.15 2.48 -0.09
CA VAL A 19 -12.73 1.55 0.88
C VAL A 19 -12.24 0.16 0.54
N VAL A 20 -11.57 -0.48 1.51
CA VAL A 20 -10.93 -1.77 1.32
C VAL A 20 -11.53 -2.77 2.31
N THR A 21 -12.02 -3.90 1.81
CA THR A 21 -12.50 -5.01 2.64
C THR A 21 -11.39 -6.01 2.91
N PHE A 22 -11.30 -6.47 4.16
CA PHE A 22 -10.35 -7.50 4.56
C PHE A 22 -11.02 -8.61 5.36
N LYS A 23 -10.36 -9.76 5.37
CA LYS A 23 -10.72 -10.94 6.14
C LYS A 23 -9.55 -11.30 7.05
N ARG A 24 -9.85 -11.43 8.33
CA ARG A 24 -8.89 -11.95 9.31
C ARG A 24 -8.84 -13.47 9.23
N LEU A 25 -7.64 -14.02 9.10
CA LEU A 25 -7.34 -15.44 9.05
C LEU A 25 -6.44 -15.81 10.23
N ARG A 26 -7.04 -16.10 11.40
CA ARG A 26 -6.34 -16.40 12.67
C ARG A 26 -5.29 -15.32 13.03
N ASP A 27 -4.07 -15.47 12.51
CA ASP A 27 -2.91 -14.63 12.76
C ASP A 27 -2.51 -13.76 11.56
N ASP A 28 -3.29 -13.81 10.46
CA ASP A 28 -3.00 -13.09 9.21
C ASP A 28 -4.23 -12.30 8.71
N ILE A 29 -3.99 -11.39 7.76
CA ILE A 29 -5.01 -10.57 7.11
C ILE A 29 -4.95 -10.74 5.61
N GLU A 30 -6.05 -11.21 5.05
CA GLU A 30 -6.26 -11.26 3.62
C GLU A 30 -7.03 -10.01 3.17
N ILE A 31 -6.42 -9.19 2.32
CA ILE A 31 -7.05 -8.01 1.72
C ILE A 31 -7.82 -8.45 0.48
N LEU A 32 -9.14 -8.34 0.52
CA LEU A 32 -10.05 -8.92 -0.49
C LEU A 32 -10.27 -8.00 -1.71
N VAL A 33 -9.43 -6.98 -1.89
CA VAL A 33 -9.69 -5.82 -2.78
C VAL A 33 -8.77 -5.80 -4.00
N GLN A 34 -8.08 -6.92 -4.21
CA GLN A 34 -7.14 -7.06 -5.30
C GLN A 34 -7.74 -6.80 -6.69
N ASN A 35 -9.07 -6.95 -6.90
CA ASN A 35 -9.69 -6.81 -8.22
C ASN A 35 -10.32 -5.43 -8.51
N ASP A 36 -10.67 -4.66 -7.47
CA ASP A 36 -11.36 -3.36 -7.63
C ASP A 36 -10.39 -2.17 -7.59
N VAL A 37 -9.24 -2.33 -6.90
CA VAL A 37 -8.19 -1.30 -6.77
C VAL A 37 -7.00 -1.58 -7.67
N PHE A 38 -6.72 -2.84 -7.97
CA PHE A 38 -5.70 -3.23 -8.94
C PHE A 38 -6.37 -4.07 -10.05
N PRO A 39 -6.03 -3.86 -11.33
CA PRO A 39 -6.49 -4.73 -12.39
C PRO A 39 -6.02 -6.18 -12.17
N VAL A 40 -6.83 -7.16 -12.60
CA VAL A 40 -6.62 -8.61 -12.41
C VAL A 40 -5.26 -9.12 -12.94
N ASN A 41 -4.63 -8.39 -13.86
CA ASN A 41 -3.34 -8.75 -14.47
C ASN A 41 -2.12 -8.32 -13.64
N TYR A 42 -2.31 -7.80 -12.43
CA TYR A 42 -1.23 -7.27 -11.61
C TYR A 42 -0.62 -8.37 -10.74
N THR A 43 0.70 -8.51 -10.79
CA THR A 43 1.42 -9.31 -9.78
C THR A 43 1.63 -8.45 -8.56
N LEU A 44 0.72 -8.58 -7.59
CA LEU A 44 0.80 -7.81 -6.36
C LEU A 44 1.93 -8.32 -5.47
N SER A 45 2.60 -7.36 -4.83
CA SER A 45 3.53 -7.60 -3.74
C SER A 45 3.14 -6.73 -2.56
N GLU A 46 3.59 -7.15 -1.39
CA GLU A 46 3.33 -6.47 -0.14
C GLU A 46 4.64 -6.13 0.57
N THR A 47 4.63 -5.02 1.29
CA THR A 47 5.72 -4.66 2.20
C THR A 47 5.18 -3.99 3.44
N ASN A 48 5.98 -4.00 4.51
CA ASN A 48 5.68 -3.32 5.76
C ASN A 48 6.65 -2.15 5.95
N ILE A 49 6.11 -0.98 6.26
CA ILE A 49 6.88 0.22 6.56
C ILE A 49 6.45 0.75 7.92
N TYR A 50 7.45 1.08 8.73
CA TYR A 50 7.27 1.68 10.04
C TYR A 50 7.78 3.11 9.97
N VAL A 51 6.90 4.06 10.22
CA VAL A 51 7.19 5.49 10.28
C VAL A 51 6.78 5.99 11.65
N ASN A 52 7.75 6.30 12.50
CA ASN A 52 7.50 6.59 13.92
C ASN A 52 6.67 5.46 14.56
N ASP A 53 5.53 5.78 15.18
CA ASP A 53 4.61 4.81 15.78
C ASP A 53 3.56 4.26 14.79
N PHE A 54 3.69 4.54 13.49
CA PHE A 54 2.75 4.13 12.46
C PHE A 54 3.29 2.95 11.67
N HIS A 55 2.49 1.87 11.61
CA HIS A 55 2.75 0.72 10.76
C HIS A 55 1.83 0.80 9.54
N PHE A 56 2.43 0.84 8.36
CA PHE A 56 1.75 0.72 7.08
C PHE A 56 2.10 -0.59 6.39
N GLN A 57 1.08 -1.34 5.99
CA GLN A 57 1.22 -2.38 4.98
C GLN A 57 0.91 -1.73 3.63
N ILE A 58 1.79 -1.95 2.65
CA ILE A 58 1.69 -1.37 1.31
C ILE A 58 1.53 -2.50 0.31
N LEU A 59 0.42 -2.48 -0.43
CA LEU A 59 0.24 -3.34 -1.60
C LEU A 59 0.59 -2.56 -2.87
N PHE A 60 1.31 -3.20 -3.80
CA PHE A 60 1.72 -2.56 -5.04
C PHE A 60 1.94 -3.58 -6.17
N ASP A 61 1.88 -3.12 -7.43
CA ASP A 61 2.29 -3.91 -8.60
C ASP A 61 3.80 -4.05 -8.65
N CYS A 62 4.34 -5.25 -8.43
CA CYS A 62 5.77 -5.48 -8.43
C CYS A 62 6.43 -5.17 -9.78
N HIS A 63 5.80 -5.57 -10.88
CA HIS A 63 6.34 -5.38 -12.23
C HIS A 63 6.41 -3.90 -12.58
N ARG A 64 5.31 -3.16 -12.38
CA ARG A 64 5.30 -1.71 -12.67
C ARG A 64 6.19 -0.96 -11.71
N HIS A 65 6.24 -1.37 -10.45
CA HIS A 65 7.14 -0.80 -9.48
C HIS A 65 8.61 -0.93 -9.94
N GLN A 66 9.03 -2.08 -10.48
CA GLN A 66 10.42 -2.31 -10.90
C GLN A 66 10.78 -1.71 -12.27
N HIS A 67 9.83 -1.71 -13.22
CA HIS A 67 10.14 -1.39 -14.62
C HIS A 67 9.47 -0.11 -15.13
N LEU A 68 8.39 0.34 -14.49
CA LEU A 68 7.53 1.43 -14.96
C LEU A 68 7.07 2.29 -13.76
N HIS A 69 8.00 2.82 -12.96
CA HIS A 69 7.71 3.55 -11.72
C HIS A 69 6.60 4.61 -11.86
N SER A 70 6.54 5.31 -13.00
CA SER A 70 5.53 6.34 -13.29
C SER A 70 4.12 5.77 -13.53
N GLN A 71 3.96 4.45 -13.51
CA GLN A 71 2.68 3.74 -13.68
C GLN A 71 2.38 2.85 -12.47
N ALA A 72 3.24 2.84 -11.46
CA ALA A 72 3.07 2.04 -10.27
C ALA A 72 1.99 2.66 -9.37
N SER A 73 1.10 1.80 -8.88
CA SER A 73 0.08 2.15 -7.90
C SER A 73 0.44 1.52 -6.55
N TYR A 74 0.16 2.24 -5.47
CA TYR A 74 0.47 1.83 -4.10
C TYR A 74 -0.76 2.05 -3.23
N LEU A 75 -1.20 0.99 -2.55
CA LEU A 75 -2.30 1.04 -1.61
C LEU A 75 -1.73 0.96 -0.19
N PHE A 76 -1.86 2.07 0.54
CA PHE A 76 -1.44 2.18 1.92
C PHE A 76 -2.57 1.76 2.84
N ILE A 77 -2.26 0.84 3.75
CA ILE A 77 -3.17 0.34 4.77
C ILE A 77 -2.50 0.52 6.12
N ARG A 78 -3.15 1.24 7.03
CA ARG A 78 -2.64 1.42 8.38
C ARG A 78 -2.97 0.21 9.23
N ILE A 79 -1.97 -0.31 9.92
CA ILE A 79 -2.09 -1.44 10.84
C ILE A 79 -1.89 -0.91 12.26
N ASN A 80 -2.75 -1.33 13.18
CA ASN A 80 -2.62 -0.98 14.60
C ASN A 80 -1.68 -1.97 15.32
N HIS A 81 -1.39 -1.68 16.59
CA HIS A 81 -0.50 -2.49 17.43
C HIS A 81 -1.02 -3.91 17.71
N HIS A 82 -2.28 -4.21 17.38
CA HIS A 82 -2.85 -5.55 17.44
C HIS A 82 -2.75 -6.29 16.10
N GLY A 83 -2.03 -5.71 15.13
CA GLY A 83 -1.91 -6.27 13.79
C GLY A 83 -3.24 -6.22 13.02
N LEU A 84 -4.11 -5.23 13.27
CA LEU A 84 -5.40 -5.10 12.57
C LEU A 84 -5.44 -3.85 11.68
N PRO A 85 -6.07 -3.89 10.50
CA PRO A 85 -6.24 -2.72 9.66
C PRO A 85 -7.16 -1.72 10.35
N VAL A 86 -6.80 -0.45 10.26
CA VAL A 86 -7.59 0.67 10.77
C VAL A 86 -7.77 1.73 9.70
N HIS A 87 -8.79 2.57 9.87
CA HIS A 87 -9.06 3.66 8.94
C HIS A 87 -7.87 4.65 8.89
N ILE A 88 -7.46 4.98 7.67
CA ILE A 88 -6.63 6.13 7.37
C ILE A 88 -7.51 7.38 7.40
N TRP A 89 -7.10 8.34 8.20
CA TRP A 89 -7.66 9.67 8.34
C TRP A 89 -6.72 10.67 7.66
N PRO A 90 -7.09 11.24 6.48
CA PRO A 90 -6.19 12.09 5.70
C PRO A 90 -5.58 13.24 6.49
N LYS A 91 -6.36 13.84 7.41
CA LYS A 91 -5.89 14.94 8.25
C LYS A 91 -4.70 14.55 9.14
N ASN A 92 -4.66 13.31 9.61
CA ASN A 92 -3.69 12.86 10.60
C ASN A 92 -2.60 11.98 9.99
N ASP A 93 -2.95 11.20 8.95
CA ASP A 93 -2.09 10.16 8.41
C ASP A 93 -1.34 10.59 7.13
N LEU A 94 -1.76 11.67 6.45
CA LEU A 94 -1.16 12.05 5.15
C LEU A 94 0.34 12.31 5.27
N HIS A 95 0.79 12.99 6.33
CA HIS A 95 2.21 13.25 6.53
C HIS A 95 3.01 11.94 6.65
N HIS A 96 2.51 10.98 7.44
CA HIS A 96 3.15 9.69 7.62
C HIS A 96 3.07 8.79 6.38
N ILE A 97 2.02 8.91 5.58
CA ILE A 97 1.93 8.22 4.28
C ILE A 97 3.00 8.75 3.32
N LEU A 98 3.21 10.07 3.28
CA LEU A 98 4.26 10.67 2.45
C LEU A 98 5.65 10.25 2.92
N GLU A 99 5.90 10.21 4.24
CA GLU A 99 7.14 9.68 4.81
C GLU A 99 7.32 8.19 4.48
N ALA A 100 6.27 7.38 4.58
CA ALA A 100 6.31 5.96 4.24
C ALA A 100 6.65 5.76 2.76
N LEU A 101 6.07 6.58 1.87
CA LEU A 101 6.38 6.56 0.45
C LEU A 101 7.87 6.90 0.20
N LEU A 102 8.40 7.94 0.86
CA LEU A 102 9.82 8.30 0.76
C LEU A 102 10.75 7.19 1.26
N MET A 103 10.44 6.59 2.42
CA MET A 103 11.22 5.47 2.96
C MET A 103 11.16 4.27 2.03
N TYR A 104 9.98 3.98 1.45
CA TYR A 104 9.84 2.89 0.49
C TYR A 104 10.77 3.08 -0.72
N PHE A 105 10.74 4.26 -1.34
CA PHE A 105 11.60 4.58 -2.48
C PHE A 105 13.10 4.52 -2.15
N LEU A 106 13.50 4.81 -0.91
CA LEU A 106 14.90 4.75 -0.47
C LEU A 106 15.38 3.32 -0.16
N ILE A 107 14.47 2.42 0.25
CA ILE A 107 14.80 1.04 0.64
C ILE A 107 14.98 0.14 -0.59
N LEU A 108 14.37 0.48 -1.72
CA LEU A 108 14.64 -0.26 -2.95
C LEU A 108 16.04 0.09 -3.47
N PRO A 109 16.94 -0.90 -3.59
CA PRO A 109 18.10 -0.70 -4.43
C PRO A 109 17.55 -0.38 -5.81
N PHE A 110 17.96 0.77 -6.36
CA PHE A 110 18.00 0.99 -7.79
C PHE A 110 18.75 -0.19 -8.42
N SER A 111 18.06 -1.31 -8.65
CA SER A 111 18.55 -2.42 -9.44
C SER A 111 18.36 -2.00 -10.90
N VAL A 112 19.00 -0.87 -11.23
CA VAL A 112 19.20 -0.41 -12.58
C VAL A 112 20.35 -1.25 -13.11
N ASN A 113 20.04 -2.50 -13.48
CA ASN A 113 20.86 -3.17 -14.48
C ASN A 113 20.47 -2.54 -15.81
N PHE A 114 21.22 -1.50 -16.21
CA PHE A 114 21.36 -1.21 -17.63
C PHE A 114 21.97 -2.46 -18.28
N VAL A 115 21.17 -3.15 -19.10
CA VAL A 115 21.66 -4.05 -20.14
C VAL A 115 21.42 -3.37 -21.47
#